data_AF-A0A963RWI2-F1
#
_entry.id   AF-A0A963RWI2-F1
#
_cell.length_a   1.000
_cell.length_b   1.000
_cell.length_c   1.000
_cell.angle_alpha   90.00
_cell.angle_beta   90.00
_cell.angle_gamma   90.00
#
_symmetry.space_group_name_H-M   'P 1'
#
loop_
_entity.id
_entity.type
_entity.pdbx_description
1 polymer ?
#
loop_
_entity_poly.entity_id
_entity_poly.type
_entity_poly.pdbx_seq_one_letter_code
_entity_poly.pdbx_strand_id
1 'polypeptide(L)' 'MDDDLAILVVAGAVALAVAAVAWIGDRRRTRRKNADDVGFMPWTGLFFVGLLVALVLIGLAARMWLAA' A
#
# COMPACT_ATOMS: atom_id res chain seq x y z
N MET A 1 -18.74 -5.12 15.35
CA MET A 1 -19.08 -4.11 14.34
C MET A 1 -18.08 -2.96 14.36
N ASP A 2 -17.93 -2.22 15.47
CA ASP A 2 -16.97 -1.13 15.55
C ASP A 2 -15.50 -1.62 15.50
N ASP A 3 -15.19 -2.73 16.16
CA ASP A 3 -13.85 -3.33 16.12
C ASP A 3 -13.46 -3.79 14.71
N ASP A 4 -14.41 -4.33 13.95
CA ASP A 4 -14.19 -4.79 12.57
C ASP A 4 -13.87 -3.60 11.65
N LEU A 5 -14.62 -2.49 11.78
CA LEU A 5 -14.33 -1.24 11.08
C LEU A 5 -12.94 -0.71 11.45
N ALA A 6 -12.60 -0.69 12.74
CA ALA A 6 -11.29 -0.23 13.20
C ALA A 6 -10.15 -1.07 12.62
N ILE A 7 -10.28 -2.40 12.59
CA ILE A 7 -9.29 -3.30 12.01
C ILE A 7 -9.11 -3.02 10.51
N LEU A 8 -10.20 -2.91 9.75
CA LEU A 8 -10.13 -2.67 8.30
C LEU A 8 -9.48 -1.31 7.97
N VAL A 9 -9.82 -0.26 8.73
CA VAL A 9 -9.23 1.07 8.56
C VAL A 9 -7.74 1.07 8.88
N VAL A 10 -7.33 0.50 10.02
CA VAL A 10 -5.92 0.48 10.44
C VAL A 10 -5.10 -0.38 9.48
N ALA A 11 -5.56 -1.58 9.13
CA ALA A 11 -4.85 -2.46 8.21
C ALA A 11 -4.75 -1.84 6.80
N GLY A 12 -5.82 -1.18 6.32
CA GLY A 12 -5.82 -0.44 5.06
C GLY A 12 -4.83 0.72 5.07
N ALA A 13 -4.76 1.49 6.15
CA ALA A 13 -3.83 2.60 6.32
C ALA A 13 -2.36 2.14 6.35
N VAL A 14 -2.07 1.02 7.04
CA VAL A 14 -0.72 0.42 7.06
C VAL A 14 -0.33 -0.06 5.66
N ALA A 15 -1.22 -0.76 4.96
CA ALA A 15 -0.97 -1.20 3.59
C ALA A 15 -0.73 -0.01 2.64
N LEU A 16 -1.49 1.08 2.82
CA LEU A 16 -1.32 2.31 2.04
C LEU A 16 0.05 2.97 2.32
N ALA A 17 0.48 3.01 3.57
CA ALA A 17 1.80 3.52 3.94
C ALA A 17 2.93 2.69 3.30
N VAL A 18 2.81 1.36 3.31
CA VAL A 18 3.76 0.46 2.63
C VAL A 18 3.78 0.74 1.12
N ALA A 19 2.61 0.90 0.49
CA ALA A 19 2.51 1.24 -0.92
C ALA A 19 3.20 2.59 -1.21
N ALA A 20 2.95 3.62 -0.39
CA ALA A 20 3.58 4.92 -0.55
C ALA A 20 5.13 4.85 -0.46
N VAL A 21 5.65 4.09 0.51
CA VAL A 21 7.11 3.86 0.63
C VAL A 21 7.65 3.13 -0.59
N ALA A 22 6.94 2.11 -1.07
CA ALA A 22 7.34 1.36 -2.25
C ALA A 22 7.36 2.24 -3.52
N TRP A 23 6.37 3.12 -3.68
CA TRP A 23 6.34 4.12 -4.75
C TRP A 23 7.53 5.09 -4.68
N ILE A 24 7.87 5.58 -3.49
CA ILE A 24 9.04 6.44 -3.29
C ILE A 24 10.32 5.66 -3.65
N GLY A 25 10.44 4.40 -3.25
CA GLY A 25 11.56 3.53 -3.61
C GLY A 25 11.70 3.34 -5.12
N ASP A 26 10.58 3.13 -5.82
CA ASP A 26 10.54 3.02 -7.28
C ASP A 26 10.93 4.35 -7.97
N ARG A 27 10.39 5.47 -7.50
CA ARG A 27 10.75 6.83 -7.97
C ARG A 27 12.24 7.12 -7.80
N ARG A 28 12.84 6.66 -6.69
CA ARG A 28 14.29 6.76 -6.44
C ARG A 28 15.07 5.84 -7.37
N ARG A 29 14.57 4.64 -7.68
CA ARG A 29 15.19 3.71 -8.63
C ARG A 29 15.30 4.31 -10.03
N THR A 30 14.24 4.93 -10.53
CA THR A 30 14.23 5.54 -11.87
C THR A 30 15.17 6.75 -12.00
N ARG A 31 15.60 7.33 -10.88
CA ARG A 31 16.52 8.48 -10.84
C ARG A 31 17.96 8.11 -10.49
N ARG A 32 18.31 6.82 -10.38
CA ARG A 32 19.70 6.40 -10.08
C ARG A 32 20.61 6.70 -11.27
N LYS A 33 21.81 7.20 -10.96
CA LYS A 33 22.86 7.51 -11.94
C LYS A 33 23.51 6.23 -12.50
N ASN A 34 23.56 5.16 -11.71
CA ASN A 34 23.92 3.80 -12.12
C ASN A 34 22.66 2.94 -12.14
N ALA A 35 22.17 2.59 -13.33
CA ALA A 35 21.01 1.73 -13.52
C ALA A 35 21.33 0.24 -13.27
N ASP A 36 22.60 -0.14 -13.36
CA ASP A 36 23.08 -1.52 -13.25
C ASP A 36 23.24 -2.00 -11.79
N ASP A 37 23.08 -1.11 -10.81
CA ASP A 37 23.00 -1.53 -9.40
C ASP A 37 21.69 -2.29 -9.17
N VAL A 38 21.81 -3.62 -9.10
CA VAL A 38 20.71 -4.54 -8.86
C VAL A 38 20.16 -4.27 -7.45
N GLY A 39 19.03 -3.54 -7.39
CA GLY A 39 18.35 -3.28 -6.13
C GLY A 39 17.74 -4.57 -5.59
N PHE A 40 18.01 -4.89 -4.33
CA PHE A 40 17.53 -6.09 -3.65
C PHE A 40 15.99 -6.20 -3.60
N MET A 41 15.30 -5.06 -3.53
CA MET A 41 13.85 -5.01 -3.29
C MET A 41 13.05 -4.79 -4.59
N PRO A 42 12.02 -5.61 -4.89
CA PRO A 42 11.12 -5.41 -6.02
C PRO A 42 10.07 -4.32 -5.72
N TRP A 43 10.51 -3.06 -5.73
CA TRP A 43 9.69 -1.89 -5.39
C TRP A 43 8.34 -1.81 -6.12
N THR A 44 8.33 -2.06 -7.43
CA THR A 44 7.11 -2.02 -8.25
C THR A 44 6.09 -3.08 -7.81
N GLY A 45 6.55 -4.31 -7.53
CA GLY A 45 5.68 -5.39 -7.06
C GLY A 45 5.12 -5.11 -5.67
N LEU A 46 5.95 -4.59 -4.77
CA LEU A 46 5.54 -4.22 -3.41
C LEU A 46 4.51 -3.08 -3.43
N PHE A 47 4.71 -2.08 -4.28
CA PHE A 47 3.75 -1.00 -4.49
C PHE A 47 2.39 -1.55 -4.94
N PHE A 48 2.40 -2.42 -5.95
CA PHE A 48 1.17 -2.92 -6.55
C PHE A 48 0.34 -3.75 -5.55
N VAL A 49 0.98 -4.70 -4.86
CA VAL A 49 0.32 -5.54 -3.85
C VAL A 49 -0.14 -4.70 -2.66
N GLY A 50 0.71 -3.80 -2.15
CA GLY A 50 0.36 -2.93 -1.03
C GLY A 50 -0.82 -2.03 -1.35
N LEU A 51 -0.84 -1.43 -2.55
CA LEU A 51 -1.94 -0.58 -2.99
C LEU A 51 -3.23 -1.38 -3.15
N LEU A 52 -3.18 -2.57 -3.75
CA LEU A 52 -4.34 -3.44 -3.91
C LEU A 52 -4.97 -3.78 -2.56
N VAL A 53 -4.14 -4.23 -1.59
CA VAL A 53 -4.60 -4.56 -0.24
C VAL A 53 -5.21 -3.33 0.45
N ALA A 54 -4.56 -2.17 0.35
CA ALA A 54 -5.07 -0.93 0.91
C ALA A 54 -6.45 -0.58 0.35
N LEU A 55 -6.61 -0.60 -0.97
CA LEU A 55 -7.87 -0.26 -1.63
C LEU A 55 -8.99 -1.23 -1.27
N VAL A 56 -8.71 -2.53 -1.17
CA VAL A 56 -9.70 -3.53 -0.77
C VAL A 56 -10.16 -3.32 0.67
N LEU A 57 -9.22 -3.13 1.61
CA LEU A 57 -9.53 -2.96 3.02
C LEU A 57 -10.27 -1.66 3.31
N ILE A 58 -9.80 -0.55 2.73
CA ILE A 58 -10.46 0.76 2.84
C ILE A 58 -11.84 0.71 2.17
N GLY A 59 -11.95 0.07 1.01
CA GLY A 59 -13.24 -0.10 0.31
C GLY A 59 -14.25 -0.92 1.10
N LEU A 60 -13.81 -2.00 1.77
CA LEU A 60 -14.66 -2.81 2.63
C LEU A 60 -15.10 -2.03 3.87
N ALA A 61 -14.18 -1.29 4.50
CA ALA A 61 -14.50 -0.41 5.62
C ALA A 61 -15.54 0.65 5.23
N ALA A 62 -15.36 1.29 4.08
CA ALA A 62 -16.29 2.29 3.56
C ALA A 62 -17.68 1.69 3.30
N ARG A 63 -17.75 0.50 2.69
CA ARG A 63 -19.01 -0.21 2.48
C ARG A 63 -19.70 -0.53 3.81
N MET A 64 -18.96 -1.01 4.80
CA MET A 64 -19.50 -1.36 6.11
C MET A 64 -20.00 -0.13 6.87
N TRP A 65 -19.28 0.99 6.78
CA TRP A 65 -19.69 2.26 7.36
C TRP A 65 -20.98 2.81 6.72
N LEU A 66 -21.14 2.66 5.40
CA LEU A 66 -22.35 3.08 4.68
C LEU A 66 -23.55 2.17 4.93
N ALA A 67 -23.33 0.94 5.37
CA ALA A 67 -24.37 -0.04 5.67
C ALA A 67 -24.77 -0.08 7.15
N ALA A 68 -24.08 0.68 8.00
CA ALA A 68 -24.38 0.87 9.41
C ALA A 68 -25.36 2.04 9.60
#